data_AF-A0A2K5J8P8-F1
#
_entry.id   AF-A0A2K5J8P8-F1
#
_cell.length_a   1.000
_cell.length_b   1.000
_cell.length_c   1.000
_cell.angle_alpha   90.00
_cell.angle_beta   90.00
_cell.angle_gamma   90.00
#
_symmetry.space_group_name_H-M   'P 1'
#
loop_
_entity.id
_entity.type
_entity.pdbx_description
1 polymer ?
#
loop_
_entity_poly.entity_id
_entity_poly.type
_entity_poly.pdbx_seq_one_letter_code
_entity_poly.pdbx_strand_id
1 'polypeptide(L)'
;RRILAALCQDYRGGALAGDLCEDLCVAGKLLFQRCLHYNRGKKVLQADWRGRPVVLKSKEEAFSSFPPLSLLEEEAGGGGQDIPEAELLLMVAGEVKSALGLELSNSSLGPWWPGRRGPRWRGQLASLWALLQQEEYVYFSLLQDLSPHVLPVLGSCGHFYAVEFLAAGSPHHRALFPLDRVPGAPGGGQAKAISDIALSFLDMVNHFDSDFSYRLHLCDIKPENFAIRSDFTVVAIDVDMAFFEPKMREILEQNCTDDEDCNFFDCFSRCDLRVNKCGAQRVNNNLQVICDKIFRHWFSAPLKSSAVSFQLQLQLQEAVQECADPEVPSGNTRRDTPSVFWKLRQLLQATLRELQEAEK
;
A
#
# COMPACT_ATOMS: atom_id res chain seq x y z
N ARG A 1 20.06 -2.70 -14.57
CA ARG A 1 20.83 -2.01 -15.64
C ARG A 1 20.31 -2.35 -17.05
N ARG A 2 20.30 -3.61 -17.50
CA ARG A 2 19.76 -3.98 -18.84
C ARG A 2 18.31 -3.56 -19.04
N ILE A 3 17.46 -3.78 -18.03
CA ILE A 3 16.05 -3.39 -18.01
C ILE A 3 15.87 -1.90 -18.33
N LEU A 4 16.54 -1.02 -17.58
CA LEU A 4 16.48 0.43 -17.79
C LEU A 4 17.11 0.86 -19.13
N ALA A 5 18.10 0.13 -19.64
CA ALA A 5 18.67 0.42 -20.95
C ALA A 5 17.66 0.17 -22.08
N ALA A 6 16.88 -0.92 -21.99
CA ALA A 6 15.79 -1.21 -22.93
C ALA A 6 14.68 -0.14 -22.84
N LEU A 7 14.24 0.20 -21.62
CA LEU A 7 13.29 1.31 -21.39
C LEU A 7 13.75 2.62 -22.05
N CYS A 8 15.04 2.95 -21.93
CA CYS A 8 15.59 4.15 -22.53
C CYS A 8 15.76 4.07 -24.06
N GLN A 9 15.86 2.87 -24.63
CA GLN A 9 15.81 2.68 -26.07
C GLN A 9 14.40 2.97 -26.59
N ASP A 10 13.37 2.43 -25.92
CA ASP A 10 11.96 2.67 -26.25
C ASP A 10 11.58 4.15 -26.12
N TYR A 11 12.07 4.82 -25.07
CA TYR A 11 11.89 6.27 -24.90
C TYR A 11 12.46 7.08 -26.07
N ARG A 12 13.72 6.78 -26.46
CA ARG A 12 14.37 7.49 -27.58
C ARG A 12 13.71 7.19 -28.92
N GLY A 13 13.12 6.00 -29.07
CA GLY A 13 12.30 5.61 -30.21
C GLY A 13 10.89 6.23 -30.21
N GLY A 14 10.47 6.89 -29.13
CA GLY A 14 9.15 7.51 -29.00
C GLY A 14 8.02 6.54 -28.66
N ALA A 15 8.34 5.27 -28.37
CA ALA A 15 7.35 4.25 -28.01
C ALA A 15 6.71 4.49 -26.64
N LEU A 16 7.44 5.16 -25.75
CA LEU A 16 6.98 5.53 -24.41
C LEU A 16 7.43 6.94 -24.04
N ALA A 17 6.78 7.52 -23.06
CA ALA A 17 7.10 8.83 -22.49
C ALA A 17 6.98 8.83 -20.94
N GLY A 18 7.30 9.97 -20.35
CA GLY A 18 7.25 10.20 -18.91
C GLY A 18 8.10 11.40 -18.52
N ASP A 19 7.76 12.06 -17.44
CA ASP A 19 8.46 13.25 -16.91
C ASP A 19 9.85 12.91 -16.35
N LEU A 20 10.06 11.67 -15.91
CA LEU A 20 11.37 11.18 -15.44
C LEU A 20 12.25 10.63 -16.56
N CYS A 21 11.71 10.39 -17.77
CA CYS A 21 12.48 9.77 -18.84
C CYS A 21 13.69 10.60 -19.29
N GLU A 22 13.57 11.92 -19.30
CA GLU A 22 14.70 12.80 -19.67
C GLU A 22 15.84 12.66 -18.66
N ASP A 23 15.52 12.70 -17.36
CA ASP A 23 16.49 12.59 -16.28
C ASP A 23 17.12 11.19 -16.21
N LEU A 24 16.36 10.14 -16.52
CA LEU A 24 16.82 8.75 -16.51
C LEU A 24 17.63 8.39 -17.76
N CYS A 25 17.18 8.80 -18.95
CA CYS A 25 17.68 8.28 -20.22
C CYS A 25 18.61 9.23 -20.97
N VAL A 26 18.61 10.52 -20.66
CA VAL A 26 19.40 11.53 -21.40
C VAL A 26 20.32 12.29 -20.46
N ALA A 27 19.77 12.95 -19.44
CA ALA A 27 20.53 13.87 -18.58
C ALA A 27 21.39 13.16 -17.53
N GLY A 28 21.15 11.86 -17.26
CA GLY A 28 21.90 11.09 -16.26
C GLY A 28 21.72 11.62 -14.83
N LYS A 29 20.56 12.20 -14.53
CA LYS A 29 20.20 12.75 -13.22
C LYS A 29 19.44 11.78 -12.34
N LEU A 30 18.90 10.70 -12.92
CA LEU A 30 18.29 9.58 -12.22
C LEU A 30 19.14 8.32 -12.46
N LEU A 31 19.87 7.90 -11.43
CA LEU A 31 20.93 6.90 -11.51
C LEU A 31 20.58 5.64 -10.72
N PHE A 32 20.51 4.51 -11.43
CA PHE A 32 20.31 3.19 -10.81
C PHE A 32 21.42 2.84 -9.83
N GLN A 33 21.04 2.39 -8.63
CA GLN A 33 21.96 1.91 -7.61
C GLN A 33 21.95 0.38 -7.51
N ARG A 34 20.81 -0.22 -7.12
CA ARG A 34 20.68 -1.67 -6.90
C ARG A 34 19.25 -2.15 -7.08
N CYS A 35 19.10 -3.46 -7.29
CA CYS A 35 17.80 -4.13 -7.32
C CYS A 35 17.42 -4.52 -5.88
N LEU A 36 16.19 -4.25 -5.46
CA LEU A 36 15.67 -4.66 -4.15
C LEU A 36 14.86 -5.96 -4.27
N HIS A 37 14.34 -6.29 -5.46
CA HIS A 37 13.60 -7.52 -5.74
C HIS A 37 14.15 -8.22 -6.98
N TYR A 38 14.55 -9.49 -6.88
CA TYR A 38 15.29 -10.21 -7.93
C TYR A 38 14.47 -11.26 -8.69
N ASN A 39 13.22 -11.52 -8.31
CA ASN A 39 12.39 -12.52 -8.98
C ASN A 39 11.97 -12.05 -10.40
N ARG A 40 11.54 -13.02 -11.23
CA ARG A 40 10.87 -12.72 -12.50
C ARG A 40 9.51 -12.08 -12.19
N GLY A 41 9.15 -10.99 -12.87
CA GLY A 41 7.97 -10.17 -12.56
C GLY A 41 8.34 -8.81 -11.96
N LYS A 42 7.65 -8.40 -10.88
CA LYS A 42 7.74 -7.09 -10.19
C LYS A 42 9.18 -6.64 -10.02
N LYS A 43 9.50 -5.44 -10.49
CA LYS A 43 10.81 -4.80 -10.35
C LYS A 43 10.73 -3.65 -9.38
N VAL A 44 11.59 -3.72 -8.36
CA VAL A 44 11.78 -2.68 -7.35
C VAL A 44 13.25 -2.30 -7.37
N LEU A 45 13.56 -1.13 -7.91
CA LEU A 45 14.92 -0.67 -8.17
C LEU A 45 15.22 0.59 -7.36
N GLN A 46 16.25 0.53 -6.51
CA GLN A 46 16.73 1.73 -5.82
C GLN A 46 17.55 2.59 -6.80
N ALA A 47 17.30 3.89 -6.80
CA ALA A 47 18.01 4.88 -7.61
C ALA A 47 18.30 6.16 -6.81
N ASP A 48 19.24 6.97 -7.29
CA ASP A 48 19.47 8.34 -6.85
C ASP A 48 18.91 9.30 -7.91
N TRP A 49 17.99 10.17 -7.51
CA TRP A 49 17.45 11.22 -8.37
C TRP A 49 17.87 12.59 -7.84
N ARG A 50 18.83 13.22 -8.51
CA ARG A 50 19.39 14.54 -8.15
C ARG A 50 19.85 14.60 -6.68
N GLY A 51 20.51 13.55 -6.20
CA GLY A 51 20.99 13.43 -4.81
C GLY A 51 19.93 12.99 -3.80
N ARG A 52 18.72 12.64 -4.24
CA ARG A 52 17.65 12.12 -3.38
C ARG A 52 17.42 10.63 -3.67
N PRO A 53 17.38 9.75 -2.65
CA PRO A 53 17.10 8.34 -2.87
C PRO A 53 15.63 8.12 -3.24
N VAL A 54 15.40 7.37 -4.32
CA VAL A 54 14.07 7.01 -4.82
C VAL A 54 14.00 5.51 -5.13
N VAL A 55 12.79 4.99 -5.29
CA VAL A 55 12.52 3.64 -5.77
C VAL A 55 11.76 3.73 -7.07
N LEU A 56 12.29 3.12 -8.13
CA LEU A 56 11.55 2.85 -9.36
C LEU A 56 10.85 1.51 -9.22
N LYS A 57 9.54 1.49 -9.47
CA LYS A 57 8.71 0.30 -9.37
C LYS A 57 8.01 0.01 -10.69
N SER A 58 7.84 -1.28 -10.98
CA SER A 58 6.91 -1.75 -12.00
C SER A 58 6.47 -3.19 -11.76
N LYS A 59 5.22 -3.53 -12.08
CA LYS A 59 4.66 -4.90 -12.02
C LYS A 59 5.36 -5.86 -12.98
N GLU A 60 5.80 -5.35 -14.13
CA GLU A 60 6.49 -6.14 -15.16
C GLU A 60 7.90 -5.62 -15.44
N GLU A 61 8.75 -6.51 -15.94
CA GLU A 61 10.12 -6.15 -16.30
C GLU A 61 10.18 -5.26 -17.55
N ALA A 62 9.48 -5.66 -18.61
CA ALA A 62 9.54 -5.03 -19.92
C ALA A 62 8.26 -4.24 -20.20
N PHE A 63 8.40 -3.13 -20.93
CA PHE A 63 7.25 -2.32 -21.33
C PHE A 63 6.29 -3.11 -22.24
N SER A 64 6.84 -3.96 -23.10
CA SER A 64 6.07 -4.84 -24.00
C SER A 64 5.32 -5.97 -23.29
N SER A 65 5.53 -6.18 -21.99
CA SER A 65 4.77 -7.17 -21.21
C SER A 65 3.37 -6.67 -20.88
N PHE A 66 3.12 -5.36 -20.95
CA PHE A 66 1.78 -4.81 -20.77
C PHE A 66 0.99 -4.93 -22.06
N PRO A 67 -0.25 -5.46 -22.01
CA PRO A 67 -1.20 -5.36 -23.11
C PRO A 67 -1.26 -3.93 -23.68
N PRO A 68 -0.86 -3.72 -24.95
CA PRO A 68 -0.87 -2.40 -25.55
C PRO A 68 -2.31 -1.95 -25.84
N LEU A 69 -2.51 -0.63 -25.80
CA LEU A 69 -3.79 0.00 -26.13
C LEU A 69 -4.28 -0.35 -27.55
N SER A 70 -3.35 -0.58 -28.49
CA SER A 70 -3.65 -0.87 -29.90
C SER A 70 -4.31 -2.24 -30.13
N LEU A 71 -4.21 -3.20 -29.20
CA LEU A 71 -4.97 -4.45 -29.32
C LEU A 71 -6.48 -4.20 -29.19
N LEU A 72 -6.90 -3.12 -28.51
CA LEU A 72 -8.28 -2.67 -28.47
C LEU A 72 -8.70 -1.95 -29.77
N GLU A 73 -7.77 -1.28 -30.47
CA GLU A 73 -8.01 -0.65 -31.78
C GLU A 73 -8.26 -1.68 -32.88
N GLU A 74 -7.57 -2.83 -32.84
CA GLU A 74 -7.78 -3.95 -33.78
C GLU A 74 -9.09 -4.71 -33.52
N GLU A 75 -9.48 -4.91 -32.25
CA GLU A 75 -10.78 -5.50 -31.89
C GLU A 75 -11.97 -4.58 -32.22
N ALA A 76 -11.77 -3.26 -32.17
CA ALA A 76 -12.77 -2.25 -32.54
C ALA A 76 -12.89 -1.99 -34.06
N GLY A 77 -12.08 -2.66 -34.90
CA GLY A 77 -12.20 -2.61 -36.37
C GLY A 77 -11.80 -1.26 -37.01
N GLY A 78 -11.05 -0.40 -36.32
CA GLY A 78 -10.74 0.96 -36.76
C GLY A 78 -9.32 1.10 -37.30
N GLY A 79 -9.16 1.16 -38.62
CA GLY A 79 -7.88 1.50 -39.24
C GLY A 79 -7.42 2.92 -38.90
N GLY A 80 -6.36 3.05 -38.11
CA GLY A 80 -5.48 4.22 -38.03
C GLY A 80 -6.08 5.56 -37.58
N GLN A 81 -7.32 5.59 -37.06
CA GLN A 81 -7.91 6.79 -36.46
C GLN A 81 -7.55 6.87 -34.98
N ASP A 82 -7.15 8.06 -34.52
CA ASP A 82 -6.87 8.30 -33.10
C ASP A 82 -8.14 8.09 -32.26
N ILE A 83 -8.02 7.35 -31.16
CA ILE A 83 -9.11 7.08 -30.21
C ILE A 83 -9.75 8.42 -29.75
N PRO A 84 -11.08 8.58 -29.87
CA PRO A 84 -11.80 9.73 -29.34
C PRO A 84 -11.54 9.93 -27.84
N GLU A 85 -11.47 11.19 -27.40
CA GLU A 85 -11.20 11.52 -25.99
C GLU A 85 -12.23 10.92 -25.03
N ALA A 86 -13.50 10.89 -25.40
CA ALA A 86 -14.55 10.27 -24.59
C ALA A 86 -14.36 8.75 -24.44
N GLU A 87 -13.89 8.07 -25.49
CA GLU A 87 -13.61 6.63 -25.46
C GLU A 87 -12.40 6.32 -24.59
N LEU A 88 -11.34 7.14 -24.71
CA LEU A 88 -10.18 7.03 -23.83
C LEU A 88 -10.55 7.23 -22.35
N LEU A 89 -11.41 8.20 -22.03
CA LEU A 89 -11.89 8.41 -20.66
C LEU A 89 -12.66 7.19 -20.12
N LEU A 90 -13.48 6.55 -20.97
CA LEU A 90 -14.19 5.32 -20.59
C LEU A 90 -13.22 4.15 -20.36
N MET A 91 -12.19 4.00 -21.19
CA MET A 91 -11.16 2.99 -21.02
C MET A 91 -10.40 3.19 -19.69
N VAL A 92 -9.95 4.42 -19.42
CA VAL A 92 -9.27 4.76 -18.16
C VAL A 92 -10.19 4.50 -16.96
N ALA A 93 -11.45 4.92 -17.02
CA ALA A 93 -12.42 4.65 -15.97
C ALA A 93 -12.65 3.14 -15.77
N GLY A 94 -12.65 2.36 -16.84
CA GLY A 94 -12.71 0.90 -16.83
C GLY A 94 -11.52 0.27 -16.10
N GLU A 95 -10.30 0.68 -16.43
CA GLU A 95 -9.09 0.19 -15.75
C GLU A 95 -9.07 0.56 -14.27
N VAL A 96 -9.46 1.79 -13.91
CA VAL A 96 -9.53 2.18 -12.50
C VAL A 96 -10.62 1.40 -11.77
N LYS A 97 -11.78 1.17 -12.40
CA LYS A 97 -12.82 0.30 -11.83
C LYS A 97 -12.34 -1.14 -11.66
N SER A 98 -11.56 -1.66 -12.61
CA SER A 98 -10.96 -2.99 -12.52
C SER A 98 -9.96 -3.09 -11.36
N ALA A 99 -9.06 -2.12 -11.24
CA ALA A 99 -8.02 -2.08 -10.22
C ALA A 99 -8.57 -1.82 -8.81
N LEU A 100 -9.51 -0.87 -8.66
CA LEU A 100 -9.97 -0.39 -7.35
C LEU A 100 -11.36 -0.89 -6.95
N GLY A 101 -12.17 -1.36 -7.90
CA GLY A 101 -13.60 -1.61 -7.69
C GLY A 101 -14.44 -0.34 -7.52
N LEU A 102 -13.90 0.83 -7.87
CA LEU A 102 -14.55 2.13 -7.71
C LEU A 102 -15.04 2.68 -9.05
N GLU A 103 -16.25 3.24 -9.06
CA GLU A 103 -16.73 4.03 -10.20
C GLU A 103 -16.26 5.47 -10.03
N LEU A 104 -15.36 5.92 -10.91
CA LEU A 104 -14.89 7.30 -10.92
C LEU A 104 -15.88 8.18 -11.68
N SER A 105 -16.12 9.39 -11.14
CA SER A 105 -16.74 10.45 -11.91
C SER A 105 -15.73 11.04 -12.91
N ASN A 106 -16.21 11.45 -14.10
CA ASN A 106 -15.37 12.00 -15.17
C ASN A 106 -14.48 13.18 -14.73
N SER A 107 -14.86 13.92 -13.67
CA SER A 107 -14.08 15.03 -13.10
C SER A 107 -12.86 14.61 -12.27
N SER A 108 -12.73 13.31 -11.95
CA SER A 108 -11.72 12.78 -11.02
C SER A 108 -10.48 12.22 -11.73
N LEU A 109 -10.47 12.23 -13.07
CA LEU A 109 -9.39 11.65 -13.89
C LEU A 109 -8.19 12.60 -14.10
N GLY A 110 -8.21 13.79 -13.48
CA GLY A 110 -7.20 14.83 -13.65
C GLY A 110 -5.73 14.38 -13.56
N PRO A 111 -5.33 13.53 -12.58
CA PRO A 111 -3.97 13.01 -12.48
C PRO A 111 -3.57 12.06 -13.62
N TRP A 112 -4.55 11.43 -14.27
CA TRP A 112 -4.37 10.41 -15.30
C TRP A 112 -4.69 10.92 -16.70
N TRP A 113 -4.90 12.22 -16.88
CA TRP A 113 -5.09 12.78 -18.22
C TRP A 113 -3.74 13.20 -18.83
N PRO A 114 -3.30 12.59 -19.94
CA PRO A 114 -2.14 13.09 -20.64
C PRO A 114 -2.50 14.47 -21.18
N GLY A 115 -1.63 15.46 -20.96
CA GLY A 115 -1.92 16.87 -21.26
C GLY A 115 -2.15 17.18 -22.75
N ARG A 116 -1.60 18.31 -23.23
CA ARG A 116 -1.85 18.72 -24.64
C ARG A 116 -1.26 17.72 -25.64
N ARG A 117 -2.05 17.37 -26.66
CA ARG A 117 -1.60 16.58 -27.82
C ARG A 117 -0.36 17.22 -28.46
N GLY A 118 0.69 16.43 -28.63
CA GLY A 118 1.97 16.85 -29.20
C GLY A 118 2.75 15.68 -29.79
N PRO A 119 4.02 15.88 -30.21
CA PRO A 119 4.82 14.86 -30.90
C PRO A 119 5.03 13.55 -30.12
N ARG A 120 4.86 13.59 -28.79
CA ARG A 120 4.99 12.43 -27.89
C ARG A 120 3.66 11.87 -27.39
N TRP A 121 2.53 12.31 -27.95
CA TRP A 121 1.18 11.92 -27.49
C TRP A 121 0.97 10.41 -27.46
N ARG A 122 1.34 9.68 -28.53
CA ARG A 122 1.20 8.22 -28.58
C ARG A 122 2.00 7.52 -27.47
N GLY A 123 3.25 7.93 -27.26
CA GLY A 123 4.07 7.41 -26.18
C GLY A 123 3.55 7.78 -24.78
N GLN A 124 2.93 8.95 -24.62
CA GLN A 124 2.27 9.35 -23.36
C GLN A 124 1.06 8.47 -23.07
N LEU A 125 0.20 8.22 -24.07
CA LEU A 125 -0.94 7.33 -23.94
C LEU A 125 -0.51 5.90 -23.63
N ALA A 126 0.48 5.37 -24.35
CA ALA A 126 0.99 4.02 -24.14
C ALA A 126 1.59 3.86 -22.73
N SER A 127 2.38 4.84 -22.26
CA SER A 127 2.91 4.84 -20.89
C SER A 127 1.80 4.87 -19.84
N LEU A 128 0.83 5.77 -20.01
CA LEU A 128 -0.29 5.89 -19.08
C LEU A 128 -1.08 4.57 -19.01
N TRP A 129 -1.37 3.97 -20.17
CA TRP A 129 -2.08 2.70 -20.24
C TRP A 129 -1.34 1.57 -19.51
N ALA A 130 -0.01 1.50 -19.65
CA ALA A 130 0.80 0.52 -18.91
C ALA A 130 0.84 0.81 -17.40
N LEU A 131 0.75 2.07 -16.99
CA LEU A 131 0.70 2.46 -15.57
C LEU A 131 -0.65 2.13 -14.93
N LEU A 132 -1.76 2.34 -15.64
CA LEU A 132 -3.12 2.04 -15.13
C LEU A 132 -3.36 0.54 -14.92
N GLN A 133 -2.65 -0.32 -15.65
CA GLN A 133 -2.68 -1.78 -15.48
C GLN A 133 -1.89 -2.27 -14.25
N GLN A 134 -1.41 -1.35 -13.41
CA GLN A 134 -0.66 -1.65 -12.18
C GLN A 134 -1.44 -1.11 -10.98
N GLU A 135 -2.04 -2.03 -10.22
CA GLU A 135 -2.94 -1.72 -9.10
C GLU A 135 -2.25 -0.80 -8.07
N GLU A 136 -1.00 -1.11 -7.69
CA GLU A 136 -0.20 -0.31 -6.76
C GLU A 136 0.02 1.14 -7.23
N TYR A 137 0.25 1.35 -8.54
CA TYR A 137 0.37 2.69 -9.11
C TYR A 137 -0.94 3.47 -9.00
N VAL A 138 -2.05 2.82 -9.37
CA VAL A 138 -3.40 3.44 -9.32
C VAL A 138 -3.75 3.82 -7.87
N TYR A 139 -3.47 2.94 -6.91
CA TYR A 139 -3.66 3.22 -5.48
C TYR A 139 -2.86 4.42 -5.01
N PHE A 140 -1.55 4.44 -5.25
CA PHE A 140 -0.71 5.57 -4.82
C PHE A 140 -1.10 6.87 -5.51
N SER A 141 -1.36 6.83 -6.82
CA SER A 141 -1.75 8.02 -7.56
C SER A 141 -3.10 8.60 -7.10
N LEU A 142 -4.04 7.76 -6.66
CA LEU A 142 -5.33 8.23 -6.13
C LEU A 142 -5.20 8.75 -4.69
N LEU A 143 -4.45 8.03 -3.85
CA LEU A 143 -4.44 8.26 -2.40
C LEU A 143 -3.37 9.23 -1.91
N GLN A 144 -2.36 9.55 -2.72
CA GLN A 144 -1.22 10.39 -2.31
C GLN A 144 -1.59 11.76 -1.72
N ASP A 145 -2.68 12.38 -2.22
CA ASP A 145 -3.15 13.68 -1.75
C ASP A 145 -4.27 13.57 -0.68
N LEU A 146 -4.72 12.35 -0.41
CA LEU A 146 -5.80 12.04 0.51
C LEU A 146 -5.30 11.41 1.81
N SER A 147 -4.15 10.75 1.78
CA SER A 147 -3.63 9.99 2.91
C SER A 147 -2.13 10.20 3.12
N PRO A 148 -1.68 10.53 4.35
CA PRO A 148 -0.27 10.51 4.68
C PRO A 148 0.29 9.07 4.76
N HIS A 149 -0.55 8.04 4.77
CA HIS A 149 -0.15 6.65 4.97
C HIS A 149 0.16 5.89 3.67
N VAL A 150 0.29 6.60 2.55
CA VAL A 150 0.71 6.03 1.27
C VAL A 150 1.93 6.77 0.71
N LEU A 151 2.58 6.18 -0.29
CA LEU A 151 3.70 6.81 -0.98
C LEU A 151 3.19 7.79 -2.05
N PRO A 152 3.78 8.99 -2.16
CA PRO A 152 3.53 9.88 -3.29
C PRO A 152 4.25 9.36 -4.54
N VAL A 153 3.56 9.40 -5.68
CA VAL A 153 4.14 9.16 -7.01
C VAL A 153 4.90 10.41 -7.44
N LEU A 154 6.21 10.30 -7.56
CA LEU A 154 7.11 11.41 -7.89
C LEU A 154 7.21 11.69 -9.39
N GLY A 155 6.78 10.74 -10.22
CA GLY A 155 6.83 10.79 -11.68
C GLY A 155 6.98 9.40 -12.29
N SER A 156 7.08 9.32 -13.61
CA SER A 156 7.20 8.05 -14.34
C SER A 156 8.10 8.12 -15.58
N CYS A 157 8.53 6.95 -16.03
CA CYS A 157 9.09 6.74 -17.35
C CYS A 157 8.60 5.40 -17.90
N GLY A 158 7.71 5.43 -18.90
CA GLY A 158 7.06 4.22 -19.39
C GLY A 158 6.20 3.59 -18.31
N HIS A 159 6.36 2.27 -18.13
CA HIS A 159 5.71 1.48 -17.08
C HIS A 159 6.34 1.62 -15.69
N PHE A 160 7.52 2.25 -15.58
CA PHE A 160 8.15 2.50 -14.30
C PHE A 160 7.65 3.81 -13.71
N TYR A 161 7.22 3.77 -12.45
CA TYR A 161 6.94 4.97 -11.65
C TYR A 161 7.93 5.07 -10.49
N ALA A 162 8.20 6.30 -10.04
CA ALA A 162 9.09 6.57 -8.93
C ALA A 162 8.32 6.97 -7.68
N VAL A 163 8.79 6.49 -6.54
CA VAL A 163 8.32 6.87 -5.20
C VAL A 163 9.53 7.19 -4.32
N GLU A 164 9.30 7.83 -3.18
CA GLU A 164 10.38 8.06 -2.21
C GLU A 164 10.96 6.73 -1.68
N PHE A 165 12.25 6.72 -1.34
CA PHE A 165 12.87 5.57 -0.70
C PHE A 165 12.66 5.60 0.81
N LEU A 166 11.85 4.68 1.32
CA LEU A 166 11.72 4.39 2.75
C LEU A 166 12.25 2.99 3.05
N ALA A 167 12.90 2.83 4.20
CA ALA A 167 13.40 1.53 4.62
C ALA A 167 12.23 0.67 5.14
N ALA A 168 11.94 -0.42 4.42
CA ALA A 168 10.91 -1.38 4.79
C ALA A 168 11.17 -2.01 6.16
N GLY A 169 10.10 -2.44 6.81
CA GLY A 169 10.20 -3.33 7.97
C GLY A 169 10.71 -4.72 7.59
N SER A 170 11.05 -5.51 8.62
CA SER A 170 11.40 -6.91 8.50
C SER A 170 11.26 -7.60 9.87
N PRO A 171 10.80 -8.86 9.92
CA PRO A 171 10.85 -9.70 11.12
C PRO A 171 12.27 -9.86 11.70
N HIS A 172 13.31 -9.61 10.90
CA HIS A 172 14.70 -9.65 11.37
C HIS A 172 15.09 -8.42 12.20
N HIS A 173 14.33 -7.32 12.12
CA HIS A 173 14.53 -6.18 12.99
C HIS A 173 13.88 -6.44 14.35
N ARG A 174 14.60 -6.16 15.44
CA ARG A 174 14.07 -6.32 16.81
C ARG A 174 12.75 -5.58 17.01
N ALA A 175 12.64 -4.37 16.46
CA ALA A 175 11.44 -3.52 16.52
C ALA A 175 10.52 -3.71 15.31
N LEU A 176 10.71 -4.73 14.48
CA LEU A 176 10.13 -4.89 13.13
C LEU A 176 10.54 -3.82 12.10
N PHE A 177 11.04 -2.67 12.55
CA PHE A 177 11.48 -1.58 11.68
C PHE A 177 12.91 -1.14 12.00
N PRO A 178 13.66 -0.61 11.02
CA PRO A 178 15.04 -0.16 11.21
C PRO A 178 15.09 1.20 11.94
N LEU A 179 14.89 1.17 13.26
CA LEU A 179 14.86 2.37 14.12
C LEU A 179 16.25 2.90 14.50
N ASP A 180 17.33 2.17 14.20
CA ASP A 180 18.72 2.51 14.55
C ASP A 180 19.25 3.79 13.88
N ARG A 181 18.46 4.40 12.98
CA ARG A 181 18.78 5.66 12.31
C ARG A 181 18.19 6.90 12.98
N VAL A 182 17.49 6.75 14.10
CA VAL A 182 16.98 7.89 14.90
C VAL A 182 18.09 8.34 15.86
N PRO A 183 18.67 9.55 15.70
CA PRO A 183 19.73 10.02 16.58
C PRO A 183 19.22 10.17 18.02
N GLY A 184 19.90 9.55 19.00
CA GLY A 184 19.73 9.86 20.43
C GLY A 184 19.11 8.80 21.34
N ALA A 185 18.97 7.53 20.96
CA ALA A 185 18.29 6.53 21.81
C ALA A 185 19.22 5.47 22.45
N PRO A 186 19.73 5.68 23.68
CA PRO A 186 20.03 4.57 24.58
C PRO A 186 18.73 4.13 25.28
N GLY A 187 18.30 2.87 25.06
CA GLY A 187 17.31 2.13 25.86
C GLY A 187 15.85 2.64 25.90
N GLY A 188 15.62 3.93 26.20
CA GLY A 188 14.28 4.54 26.37
C GLY A 188 13.65 5.05 25.08
N GLY A 189 14.46 5.54 24.13
CA GLY A 189 13.94 6.08 22.86
C GLY A 189 13.28 5.04 21.96
N GLN A 190 13.65 3.75 22.09
CA GLN A 190 13.03 2.68 21.30
C GLN A 190 11.58 2.41 21.73
N ALA A 191 11.30 2.37 23.04
CA ALA A 191 9.93 2.15 23.52
C ALA A 191 9.01 3.29 23.10
N LYS A 192 9.51 4.53 23.19
CA LYS A 192 8.81 5.74 22.73
C LYS A 192 8.49 5.69 21.24
N ALA A 193 9.51 5.38 20.41
CA ALA A 193 9.33 5.22 18.97
C ALA A 193 8.30 4.13 18.63
N ILE A 194 8.34 2.98 19.32
CA ILE A 194 7.35 1.91 19.14
C ILE A 194 5.93 2.41 19.49
N SER A 195 5.75 3.16 20.58
CA SER A 195 4.45 3.74 20.94
C SER A 195 3.95 4.74 19.92
N ASP A 196 4.81 5.64 19.42
CA ASP A 196 4.45 6.61 18.37
C ASP A 196 4.08 5.90 17.05
N ILE A 197 4.85 4.89 16.65
CA ILE A 197 4.56 4.07 15.46
C ILE A 197 3.23 3.31 15.63
N ALA A 198 2.98 2.72 16.80
CA ALA A 198 1.73 2.02 17.07
C ALA A 198 0.52 2.97 17.00
N LEU A 199 0.64 4.20 17.51
CA LEU A 199 -0.38 5.22 17.35
C LEU A 199 -0.60 5.58 15.86
N SER A 200 0.48 5.70 15.08
CA SER A 200 0.36 5.94 13.64
C SER A 200 -0.29 4.78 12.88
N PHE A 201 -0.10 3.53 13.30
CA PHE A 201 -0.85 2.39 12.75
C PHE A 201 -2.34 2.51 13.05
N LEU A 202 -2.73 2.93 14.26
CA LEU A 202 -4.13 3.18 14.61
C LEU A 202 -4.73 4.33 13.80
N ASP A 203 -3.97 5.40 13.54
CA ASP A 203 -4.39 6.50 12.67
C ASP A 203 -4.66 5.99 11.25
N MET A 204 -3.73 5.21 10.68
CA MET A 204 -3.88 4.60 9.36
C MET A 204 -5.12 3.71 9.26
N VAL A 205 -5.34 2.84 10.26
CA VAL A 205 -6.52 1.97 10.30
C VAL A 205 -7.81 2.79 10.28
N ASN A 206 -7.94 3.78 11.16
CA ASN A 206 -9.14 4.59 11.22
C ASN A 206 -9.38 5.35 9.91
N HIS A 207 -8.32 5.91 9.34
CA HIS A 207 -8.37 6.63 8.07
C HIS A 207 -8.85 5.72 6.92
N PHE A 208 -8.28 4.52 6.79
CA PHE A 208 -8.67 3.57 5.74
C PHE A 208 -10.06 2.96 5.94
N ASP A 209 -10.54 2.86 7.18
CA ASP A 209 -11.86 2.33 7.49
C ASP A 209 -12.98 3.38 7.32
N SER A 210 -12.68 4.68 7.52
CA SER A 210 -13.72 5.70 7.75
C SER A 210 -13.68 6.93 6.85
N ASP A 211 -12.53 7.30 6.27
CA ASP A 211 -12.38 8.62 5.62
C ASP A 211 -12.75 8.59 4.12
N PHE A 212 -12.85 7.40 3.52
CA PHE A 212 -13.23 7.20 2.13
C PHE A 212 -14.70 6.76 1.99
N SER A 213 -15.27 6.93 0.79
CA SER A 213 -16.64 6.47 0.50
C SER A 213 -16.82 4.95 0.67
N TYR A 214 -15.74 4.20 0.48
CA TYR A 214 -15.66 2.77 0.75
C TYR A 214 -14.44 2.50 1.62
N ARG A 215 -14.58 1.64 2.62
CA ARG A 215 -13.44 1.17 3.42
C ARG A 215 -12.40 0.47 2.54
N LEU A 216 -11.13 0.72 2.85
CA LEU A 216 -9.97 0.10 2.20
C LEU A 216 -9.47 -1.06 3.09
N HIS A 217 -9.53 -2.27 2.57
CA HIS A 217 -9.06 -3.48 3.24
C HIS A 217 -7.58 -3.74 2.94
N LEU A 218 -6.81 -4.02 3.98
CA LEU A 218 -5.44 -4.53 3.87
C LEU A 218 -5.47 -6.05 4.11
N CYS A 219 -5.06 -6.83 3.11
CA CYS A 219 -5.08 -8.29 3.16
C CYS A 219 -3.71 -8.95 3.23
N ASP A 220 -2.59 -8.21 3.18
CA ASP A 220 -1.23 -8.76 3.34
C ASP A 220 -0.44 -7.90 4.32
N ILE A 221 -0.72 -8.06 5.62
CA ILE A 221 -0.10 -7.27 6.68
C ILE A 221 1.14 -8.00 7.16
N LYS A 222 2.29 -7.46 6.77
CA LYS A 222 3.61 -7.89 7.25
C LYS A 222 4.55 -6.68 7.31
N PRO A 223 5.57 -6.70 8.19
CA PRO A 223 6.50 -5.58 8.34
C PRO A 223 7.11 -5.08 7.03
N GLU A 224 7.37 -5.98 6.08
CA GLU A 224 7.97 -5.69 4.78
C GLU A 224 7.11 -4.79 3.89
N ASN A 225 5.79 -4.79 4.09
CA ASN A 225 4.85 -3.98 3.32
C ASN A 225 4.68 -2.56 3.88
N PHE A 226 5.32 -2.27 5.02
CA PHE A 226 5.28 -0.97 5.67
C PHE A 226 6.67 -0.37 5.83
N ALA A 227 6.72 0.96 5.90
CA ALA A 227 7.90 1.70 6.30
C ALA A 227 7.53 2.83 7.26
N ILE A 228 8.54 3.32 7.99
CA ILE A 228 8.37 4.38 8.99
C ILE A 228 9.14 5.61 8.51
N ARG A 229 8.46 6.75 8.39
CA ARG A 229 9.11 8.05 8.12
C ARG A 229 9.82 8.56 9.37
N SER A 230 10.65 9.60 9.21
CA SER A 230 11.45 10.17 10.30
C SER A 230 10.62 10.77 11.45
N ASP A 231 9.36 11.10 11.18
CA ASP A 231 8.37 11.61 12.13
C ASP A 231 7.48 10.50 12.74
N PHE A 232 7.85 9.24 12.55
CA PHE A 232 7.11 8.04 12.97
C PHE A 232 5.80 7.76 12.22
N THR A 233 5.51 8.49 11.14
CA THR A 233 4.39 8.16 10.26
C THR A 233 4.60 6.80 9.61
N VAL A 234 3.65 5.90 9.79
CA VAL A 234 3.56 4.60 9.11
C VAL A 234 3.09 4.83 7.68
N VAL A 235 3.75 4.17 6.74
CA VAL A 235 3.43 4.24 5.31
C VAL A 235 3.30 2.85 4.75
N ALA A 236 2.18 2.55 4.10
CA ALA A 236 2.04 1.37 3.27
C ALA A 236 2.88 1.56 1.99
N ILE A 237 3.96 0.79 1.89
CA ILE A 237 4.88 0.85 0.76
C ILE A 237 4.64 -0.26 -0.25
N ASP A 238 3.82 -1.25 0.08
CA ASP A 238 3.30 -2.27 -0.83
C ASP A 238 1.79 -2.39 -0.59
N VAL A 239 1.01 -2.12 -1.63
CA VAL A 239 -0.46 -2.15 -1.58
C VAL A 239 -1.02 -3.04 -2.69
N ASP A 240 -0.24 -4.03 -3.15
CA ASP A 240 -0.68 -5.01 -4.15
C ASP A 240 -1.90 -5.83 -3.66
N MET A 241 -2.02 -6.02 -2.34
CA MET A 241 -3.11 -6.75 -1.69
C MET A 241 -4.00 -5.82 -0.85
N ALA A 242 -4.30 -4.63 -1.37
CA ALA A 242 -5.27 -3.72 -0.80
C ALA A 242 -6.50 -3.59 -1.71
N PHE A 243 -7.70 -3.57 -1.13
CA PHE A 243 -8.96 -3.59 -1.90
C PHE A 243 -10.02 -2.70 -1.26
N PHE A 244 -10.69 -1.85 -2.05
CA PHE A 244 -11.90 -1.19 -1.55
C PHE A 244 -13.05 -2.20 -1.39
N GLU A 245 -13.98 -1.92 -0.48
CA GLU A 245 -15.11 -2.80 -0.16
C GLU A 245 -15.78 -3.46 -1.38
N PRO A 246 -16.13 -2.76 -2.47
CA PRO A 246 -16.79 -3.43 -3.61
C PRO A 246 -15.95 -4.54 -4.23
N LYS A 247 -14.63 -4.31 -4.41
CA LYS A 247 -13.72 -5.31 -4.95
C LYS A 247 -13.46 -6.44 -3.95
N MET A 248 -13.35 -6.11 -2.67
CA MET A 248 -13.15 -7.11 -1.62
C MET A 248 -14.32 -8.10 -1.57
N ARG A 249 -15.56 -7.62 -1.71
CA ARG A 249 -16.75 -8.49 -1.75
C ARG A 249 -16.69 -9.46 -2.93
N GLU A 250 -16.32 -8.98 -4.11
CA GLU A 250 -16.14 -9.82 -5.31
C GLU A 250 -15.07 -10.89 -5.10
N ILE A 251 -13.93 -10.53 -4.49
CA ILE A 251 -12.83 -11.47 -4.21
C ILE A 251 -13.29 -12.58 -3.25
N LEU A 252 -14.05 -12.23 -2.19
CA LEU A 252 -14.50 -13.20 -1.19
C LEU A 252 -15.62 -14.13 -1.67
N GLU A 253 -16.40 -13.75 -2.69
CA GLU A 253 -17.52 -14.56 -3.22
C GLU A 253 -17.03 -15.74 -4.07
N GLN A 254 -16.43 -16.75 -3.41
CA GLN A 254 -15.93 -17.99 -4.01
C GLN A 254 -16.77 -19.22 -3.60
N ASN A 255 -16.57 -20.34 -4.27
CA ASN A 255 -17.08 -21.64 -3.81
C ASN A 255 -16.16 -22.19 -2.72
N CYS A 256 -16.72 -22.89 -1.73
CA CYS A 256 -15.97 -23.42 -0.59
C CYS A 256 -16.46 -24.80 -0.13
N THR A 257 -15.57 -25.50 0.57
CA THR A 257 -15.84 -26.74 1.30
C THR A 257 -15.71 -26.57 2.81
N ASP A 258 -14.90 -25.61 3.26
CA ASP A 258 -14.77 -25.18 4.65
C ASP A 258 -14.43 -23.67 4.73
N ASP A 259 -14.26 -23.15 5.95
CA ASP A 259 -13.96 -21.72 6.16
C ASP A 259 -12.56 -21.30 5.65
N GLU A 260 -11.60 -22.23 5.56
CA GLU A 260 -10.24 -21.91 5.11
C GLU A 260 -10.20 -21.61 3.61
N ASP A 261 -11.09 -22.24 2.83
CA ASP A 261 -11.31 -21.90 1.42
C ASP A 261 -11.78 -20.43 1.23
N CYS A 262 -12.30 -19.80 2.28
CA CYS A 262 -12.78 -18.43 2.28
C CYS A 262 -11.76 -17.40 2.77
N ASN A 263 -10.50 -17.82 2.98
CA ASN A 263 -9.41 -16.96 3.38
C ASN A 263 -8.66 -16.39 2.16
N PHE A 264 -8.64 -15.05 2.05
CA PHE A 264 -7.81 -14.34 1.10
C PHE A 264 -6.67 -13.65 1.84
N PHE A 265 -5.53 -14.33 1.94
CA PHE A 265 -4.40 -13.91 2.79
C PHE A 265 -4.86 -13.60 4.22
N ASP A 266 -4.75 -12.37 4.71
CA ASP A 266 -5.19 -11.94 6.05
C ASP A 266 -6.65 -11.44 6.09
N CYS A 267 -7.41 -11.56 5.00
CA CYS A 267 -8.83 -11.22 4.92
C CYS A 267 -9.67 -12.48 4.95
N PHE A 268 -10.40 -12.69 6.06
CA PHE A 268 -11.13 -13.94 6.32
C PHE A 268 -12.63 -13.77 6.09
N SER A 269 -13.28 -14.81 5.56
CA SER A 269 -14.73 -14.94 5.47
C SER A 269 -15.18 -16.31 5.99
N ARG A 270 -16.47 -16.63 5.93
CA ARG A 270 -17.02 -17.93 6.33
C ARG A 270 -17.72 -18.63 5.18
N CYS A 271 -17.62 -19.95 5.16
CA CYS A 271 -18.31 -20.81 4.22
C CYS A 271 -19.73 -21.10 4.70
N ASP A 272 -20.73 -20.79 3.87
CA ASP A 272 -22.06 -21.32 4.07
C ASP A 272 -22.14 -22.73 3.44
N LEU A 273 -21.92 -23.75 4.27
CA LEU A 273 -21.95 -25.16 3.89
C LEU A 273 -23.31 -25.62 3.32
N ARG A 274 -24.39 -24.84 3.45
CA ARG A 274 -25.68 -25.16 2.83
C ARG A 274 -25.67 -24.91 1.33
N VAL A 275 -24.91 -23.90 0.90
CA VAL A 275 -24.81 -23.46 -0.50
C VAL A 275 -23.40 -23.65 -1.08
N ASN A 276 -22.43 -24.08 -0.25
CA ASN A 276 -21.02 -24.24 -0.58
C ASN A 276 -20.41 -22.96 -1.18
N LYS A 277 -20.74 -21.81 -0.57
CA LYS A 277 -20.25 -20.49 -0.98
C LYS A 277 -19.77 -19.67 0.20
N CYS A 278 -18.68 -18.96 -0.01
CA CYS A 278 -18.15 -18.00 0.93
C CYS A 278 -19.08 -16.79 1.06
N GLY A 279 -19.15 -16.23 2.26
CA GLY A 279 -19.79 -14.95 2.49
C GLY A 279 -19.05 -13.80 1.79
N ALA A 280 -19.79 -12.84 1.25
CA ALA A 280 -19.22 -11.63 0.65
C ALA A 280 -18.64 -10.65 1.68
N GLN A 281 -18.75 -10.94 2.98
CA GLN A 281 -18.36 -10.01 4.04
C GLN A 281 -17.17 -10.55 4.81
N ARG A 282 -16.13 -9.72 4.91
CA ARG A 282 -14.98 -9.97 5.75
C ARG A 282 -15.40 -10.06 7.22
N VAL A 283 -14.95 -11.10 7.91
CA VAL A 283 -15.25 -11.37 9.32
C VAL A 283 -14.31 -10.58 10.23
N ASN A 284 -13.01 -10.58 9.89
CA ASN A 284 -12.01 -9.77 10.58
C ASN A 284 -11.90 -8.35 9.98
N ASN A 285 -11.05 -7.50 10.55
CA ASN A 285 -10.79 -6.15 10.04
C ASN A 285 -9.30 -5.77 10.12
N ASN A 286 -8.95 -4.61 9.55
CA ASN A 286 -7.58 -4.10 9.50
C ASN A 286 -6.94 -3.99 10.90
N LEU A 287 -7.71 -3.53 11.90
CA LEU A 287 -7.24 -3.41 13.28
C LEU A 287 -6.84 -4.76 13.85
N GLN A 288 -7.69 -5.79 13.70
CA GLN A 288 -7.42 -7.13 14.25
C GLN A 288 -6.16 -7.73 13.64
N VAL A 289 -5.97 -7.59 12.33
CA VAL A 289 -4.77 -8.13 11.66
C VAL A 289 -3.51 -7.34 12.04
N ILE A 290 -3.56 -6.02 12.16
CA ILE A 290 -2.43 -5.22 12.66
C ILE A 290 -2.10 -5.61 14.11
N CYS A 291 -3.12 -5.83 14.93
CA CYS A 291 -2.93 -6.29 16.30
C CYS A 291 -2.22 -7.65 16.33
N ASP A 292 -2.64 -8.57 15.46
CA ASP A 292 -2.06 -9.91 15.41
C ASP A 292 -0.65 -9.97 14.84
N LYS A 293 -0.41 -9.30 13.70
CA LYS A 293 0.84 -9.39 12.94
C LYS A 293 1.92 -8.42 13.41
N ILE A 294 1.52 -7.28 13.99
CA ILE A 294 2.45 -6.20 14.36
C ILE A 294 2.44 -5.97 15.87
N PHE A 295 1.30 -5.62 16.48
CA PHE A 295 1.29 -5.19 17.89
C PHE A 295 1.58 -6.33 18.84
N ARG A 296 1.13 -7.55 18.53
CA ARG A 296 1.45 -8.75 19.31
C ARG A 296 2.97 -8.89 19.46
N HIS A 297 3.77 -8.66 18.41
CA HIS A 297 5.23 -8.73 18.51
C HIS A 297 5.81 -7.72 19.52
N TRP A 298 5.26 -6.52 19.61
CA TRP A 298 5.75 -5.48 20.52
C TRP A 298 5.25 -5.62 21.96
N PHE A 299 4.03 -6.10 22.15
CA PHE A 299 3.32 -6.01 23.43
C PHE A 299 2.91 -7.38 24.01
N SER A 300 3.40 -8.50 23.47
CA SER A 300 3.16 -9.85 24.02
C SER A 300 3.79 -10.11 25.38
N ALA A 301 4.75 -9.28 25.78
CA ALA A 301 5.41 -9.38 27.07
C ALA A 301 5.59 -7.99 27.68
N PRO A 302 5.56 -7.86 29.02
CA PRO A 302 5.92 -6.63 29.69
C PRO A 302 7.28 -6.13 29.20
N LEU A 303 7.35 -4.86 28.82
CA LEU A 303 8.60 -4.20 28.48
C LEU A 303 9.54 -4.34 29.68
N LYS A 304 10.78 -4.78 29.45
CA LYS A 304 11.84 -4.77 30.50
C LYS A 304 12.22 -3.35 30.97
N SER A 305 11.51 -2.32 30.52
CA SER A 305 11.70 -0.94 30.90
C SER A 305 11.05 -0.68 32.25
N SER A 306 11.84 -0.16 33.20
CA SER A 306 11.34 0.33 34.50
C SER A 306 10.59 1.67 34.38
N ALA A 307 10.56 2.28 33.20
CA ALA A 307 9.97 3.61 32.97
C ALA A 307 8.44 3.59 32.80
N VAL A 308 7.86 2.43 32.47
CA VAL A 308 6.40 2.27 32.31
C VAL A 308 5.86 1.40 33.43
N SER A 309 4.77 1.82 34.05
CA SER A 309 4.12 1.11 35.15
C SER A 309 3.67 -0.28 34.71
N PHE A 310 3.91 -1.28 35.56
CA PHE A 310 3.56 -2.67 35.25
C PHE A 310 2.07 -2.86 34.96
N GLN A 311 1.21 -2.11 35.66
CA GLN A 311 -0.24 -2.14 35.44
C GLN A 311 -0.60 -1.69 34.03
N LEU A 312 0.01 -0.61 33.52
CA LEU A 312 -0.24 -0.11 32.19
C LEU A 312 0.26 -1.07 31.11
N GLN A 313 1.44 -1.69 31.34
CA GLN A 313 1.97 -2.73 30.44
C GLN A 313 1.02 -3.93 30.34
N LEU A 314 0.47 -4.39 31.47
CA LEU A 314 -0.47 -5.51 31.51
C LEU A 314 -1.78 -5.16 30.77
N GLN A 315 -2.33 -3.96 31.01
CA GLN A 315 -3.54 -3.50 30.32
C GLN A 315 -3.36 -3.40 28.81
N LEU A 316 -2.18 -2.92 28.36
CA LEU A 316 -1.85 -2.85 26.93
C LEU A 316 -1.72 -4.24 26.32
N GLN A 317 -1.05 -5.17 27.01
CA GLN A 317 -0.94 -6.57 26.59
C GLN A 317 -2.32 -7.22 26.44
N GLU A 318 -3.19 -7.07 27.44
CA GLU A 318 -4.56 -7.60 27.41
C GLU A 318 -5.37 -7.00 26.26
N ALA A 319 -5.26 -5.68 26.04
CA ALA A 319 -5.96 -5.00 24.94
C ALA A 319 -5.47 -5.47 23.57
N VAL A 320 -4.17 -5.74 23.39
CA VAL A 320 -3.62 -6.28 22.15
C VAL A 320 -4.08 -7.72 21.92
N GLN A 321 -4.11 -8.55 22.96
CA GLN A 321 -4.63 -9.91 22.87
C GLN A 321 -6.13 -9.93 22.52
N GLU A 322 -6.92 -9.07 23.16
CA GLU A 322 -8.35 -8.87 22.86
C GLU A 322 -8.55 -8.42 21.41
N CYS A 323 -7.69 -7.50 20.94
CA CYS A 323 -7.75 -6.97 19.58
C CYS A 323 -7.40 -8.02 18.51
N ALA A 324 -6.40 -8.87 18.77
CA ALA A 324 -5.92 -9.84 17.80
C ALA A 324 -6.78 -11.12 17.72
N ASP A 325 -7.78 -11.28 18.60
CA ASP A 325 -8.64 -12.46 18.62
C ASP A 325 -9.72 -12.38 17.52
N PRO A 326 -9.74 -13.31 16.55
CA PRO A 326 -10.74 -13.32 15.49
C PRO A 326 -12.12 -13.82 15.96
N GLU A 327 -12.24 -14.52 17.10
CA GLU A 327 -13.51 -15.13 17.52
C GLU A 327 -13.70 -15.29 19.04
N VAL A 328 -14.64 -14.53 19.64
CA VAL A 328 -15.69 -15.16 20.46
C VAL A 328 -16.98 -14.32 20.47
N PRO A 329 -18.07 -14.72 19.76
CA PRO A 329 -19.42 -14.35 20.15
C PRO A 329 -19.84 -15.23 21.34
N SER A 330 -19.22 -15.01 22.50
CA SER A 330 -19.70 -15.57 23.76
C SER A 330 -20.88 -14.73 24.18
N GLY A 331 -22.10 -15.27 24.07
CA GLY A 331 -23.31 -14.83 24.77
C GLY A 331 -23.54 -13.32 24.90
N ASN A 332 -24.51 -12.80 24.14
CA ASN A 332 -25.20 -11.52 24.40
C ASN A 332 -24.36 -10.21 24.49
N THR A 333 -23.06 -10.22 24.22
CA THR A 333 -22.29 -8.99 24.06
C THR A 333 -21.60 -8.98 22.70
N ARG A 334 -22.18 -8.24 21.73
CA ARG A 334 -21.42 -7.78 20.57
C ARG A 334 -20.21 -7.03 21.13
N ARG A 335 -19.01 -7.60 20.97
CA ARG A 335 -17.76 -6.89 21.31
C ARG A 335 -17.53 -5.86 20.21
N ASP A 336 -17.73 -4.60 20.57
CA ASP A 336 -17.64 -3.49 19.61
C ASP A 336 -16.17 -3.17 19.33
N THR A 337 -15.68 -3.50 18.12
CA THR A 337 -14.35 -3.10 17.61
C THR A 337 -14.01 -1.62 17.88
N PRO A 338 -14.95 -0.65 17.76
CA PRO A 338 -14.71 0.74 18.16
C PRO A 338 -14.21 0.90 19.60
N SER A 339 -14.68 0.08 20.54
CA SER A 339 -14.27 0.12 21.94
C SER A 339 -12.80 -0.26 22.13
N VAL A 340 -12.35 -1.33 21.45
CA VAL A 340 -10.97 -1.81 21.55
C VAL A 340 -9.99 -0.84 20.91
N PHE A 341 -10.36 -0.22 19.77
CA PHE A 341 -9.55 0.81 19.13
C PHE A 341 -9.22 1.98 20.07
N TRP A 342 -10.25 2.57 20.69
CA TRP A 342 -10.07 3.70 21.60
C TRP A 342 -9.31 3.31 22.86
N LYS A 343 -9.55 2.09 23.39
CA LYS A 343 -8.80 1.53 24.51
C LYS A 343 -7.30 1.43 24.18
N LEU A 344 -6.93 0.86 23.03
CA LEU A 344 -5.54 0.78 22.58
C LEU A 344 -4.90 2.17 22.46
N ARG A 345 -5.59 3.10 21.80
CA ARG A 345 -5.11 4.48 21.65
C ARG A 345 -4.84 5.16 22.99
N GLN A 346 -5.78 5.06 23.93
CA GLN A 346 -5.63 5.64 25.27
C GLN A 346 -4.46 5.03 26.04
N LEU A 347 -4.30 3.71 26.00
CA LEU A 347 -3.20 3.01 26.67
C LEU A 347 -1.84 3.36 26.07
N LEU A 348 -1.73 3.46 24.75
CA LEU A 348 -0.51 3.89 24.06
C LEU A 348 -0.16 5.35 24.39
N GLN A 349 -1.15 6.24 24.43
CA GLN A 349 -0.95 7.64 24.84
C GLN A 349 -0.51 7.76 26.30
N ALA A 350 -1.07 6.95 27.21
CA ALA A 350 -0.63 6.90 28.60
C ALA A 350 0.81 6.39 28.71
N THR A 351 1.15 5.36 27.92
CA THR A 351 2.51 4.79 27.88
C THR A 351 3.53 5.83 27.44
N LEU A 352 3.17 6.62 26.41
CA LEU A 352 4.01 7.70 25.92
C LEU A 352 4.24 8.79 26.98
N ARG A 353 3.22 9.15 27.77
CA ARG A 353 3.35 10.12 28.87
C ARG A 353 4.31 9.64 29.95
N GLU A 354 4.17 8.39 30.42
CA GLU A 354 5.09 7.82 31.42
C GLU A 354 6.54 7.77 30.90
N LEU A 355 6.75 7.38 29.63
CA LEU A 355 8.06 7.40 29.00
C LEU A 355 8.67 8.81 28.92
N GLN A 356 7.86 9.83 28.60
CA GLN A 356 8.31 11.22 28.56
C GLN A 356 8.62 11.80 29.95
N GLU A 357 7.90 11.36 30.98
CA GLU A 357 8.17 11.77 32.36
C GLU A 357 9.45 11.15 32.90
N ALA A 358 9.77 9.91 32.53
CA ALA A 358 11.02 9.25 32.91
C ALA A 358 12.28 9.81 32.23
N GLU A 359 12.13 10.59 31.15
CA GLU A 359 13.22 11.30 30.45
C GLU A 359 13.53 12.69 31.04
N LYS A 360 12.65 13.21 31.91
CA LYS A 360 12.82 14.49 32.62
C LYS A 360 13.53 14.30 33.95
#